data_AF-A0A7S2U3G1-F1
#
_entry.id   AF-A0A7S2U3G1-F1
#
_cell.length_a   1.000
_cell.length_b   1.000
_cell.length_c   1.000
_cell.angle_alpha   90.00
_cell.angle_beta   90.00
_cell.angle_gamma   90.00
#
_symmetry.space_group_name_H-M   'P 1'
#
loop_
_entity.id
_entity.type
_entity.pdbx_description
1 polymer ?
#
loop_
_entity_poly.entity_id
_entity_poly.type
_entity_poly.pdbx_seq_one_letter_code
_entity_poly.pdbx_strand_id
1 'polypeptide(L)'
;MLAIFAAVLFASSAQACRSDQDLIEEAEGFRSCVYTDTTGHPTICYGYNLDNYNAKSDISKVGANYDDVRSGKSCLSKSQCSTLLQGALSSARSGARNVFGSGVCTCVMNVLVDMTYNLGQAGIGSLPTFK
;
A
#
# COMPACT_ATOMS: atom_id res chain seq x y z
N MET A 1 34.74 36.78 34.77
CA MET A 1 33.44 36.71 34.07
C MET A 1 33.74 36.66 32.57
N LEU A 2 33.61 35.49 31.94
CA LEU A 2 33.59 35.36 30.48
C LEU A 2 32.66 34.19 30.14
N ALA A 3 31.57 34.52 29.46
CA ALA A 3 30.44 33.62 29.22
C ALA A 3 30.77 32.62 28.11
N ILE A 4 30.50 31.34 28.36
CA ILE A 4 30.55 30.28 27.35
C ILE A 4 29.22 30.35 26.59
N PHE A 5 29.26 30.72 25.31
CA PHE A 5 28.12 30.60 24.41
C PHE A 5 28.04 29.15 23.90
N ALA A 6 27.03 28.40 24.37
CA ALA A 6 26.65 27.12 23.76
C ALA A 6 25.71 27.39 22.59
N ALA A 7 26.18 27.17 21.36
CA ALA A 7 25.34 27.19 20.18
C ALA A 7 24.53 25.88 20.12
N VAL A 8 23.24 25.94 20.43
CA VAL A 8 22.32 24.81 20.23
C VAL A 8 21.90 24.82 18.76
N LEU A 9 22.42 23.86 17.99
CA LEU A 9 21.98 23.61 16.63
C LEU A 9 20.61 22.92 16.66
N PHE A 10 19.55 23.66 16.35
CA PHE A 10 18.25 23.08 16.06
C PHE A 10 18.28 22.50 14.64
N ALA A 11 18.45 21.18 14.53
CA ALA A 11 18.20 20.48 13.29
C ALA A 11 16.67 20.49 13.04
N SER A 12 16.21 21.37 12.17
CA SER A 12 14.86 21.30 11.63
C SER A 12 14.77 20.09 10.70
N SER A 13 14.32 18.94 11.21
CA SER A 13 13.88 17.87 10.35
C SER A 13 12.63 18.35 9.62
N ALA A 14 12.75 18.71 8.34
CA ALA A 14 11.59 18.76 7.48
C ALA A 14 10.93 17.38 7.58
N GLN A 15 9.74 17.30 8.17
CA GLN A 15 9.01 16.05 8.28
C GLN A 15 8.72 15.57 6.86
N ALA A 16 9.50 14.61 6.36
CA ALA A 16 9.15 13.91 5.15
C ALA A 16 7.80 13.23 5.39
N CYS A 17 6.84 13.41 4.47
CA CYS A 17 5.60 12.66 4.56
C CYS A 17 5.86 11.16 4.42
N ARG A 18 4.96 10.38 5.01
CA ARG A 18 4.98 8.92 4.91
C ARG A 18 4.88 8.47 3.45
N SER A 19 5.51 7.34 3.14
CA SER A 19 5.40 6.74 1.80
C SER A 19 3.99 6.17 1.57
N ASP A 20 3.61 5.96 0.31
CA ASP A 20 2.37 5.27 -0.04
C ASP A 20 2.26 3.88 0.61
N GLN A 21 3.37 3.13 0.64
CA GLN A 21 3.44 1.83 1.29
C GLN A 21 3.20 1.95 2.80
N ASP A 22 3.81 2.91 3.48
CA ASP A 22 3.60 3.08 4.93
C ASP A 22 2.14 3.44 5.25
N LEU A 23 1.47 4.23 4.40
CA LEU A 23 0.06 4.58 4.57
C LEU A 23 -0.82 3.35 4.41
N ILE A 24 -0.62 2.55 3.35
CA ILE A 24 -1.40 1.33 3.08
C ILE A 24 -1.16 0.27 4.16
N GLU A 25 0.10 0.02 4.56
CA GLU A 25 0.40 -0.98 5.59
C GLU A 25 -0.27 -0.64 6.93
N GLU A 26 -0.37 0.64 7.27
CA GLU A 26 -1.08 1.09 8.49
C GLU A 26 -2.59 1.02 8.36
N ALA A 27 -3.16 1.43 7.22
CA ALA A 27 -4.60 1.46 7.01
C ALA A 27 -5.20 0.04 6.88
N GLU A 28 -4.55 -0.84 6.12
CA GLU A 28 -5.02 -2.20 5.85
C GLU A 28 -4.71 -3.16 7.01
N GLY A 29 -3.55 -2.96 7.65
CA GLY A 29 -3.01 -3.89 8.63
C GLY A 29 -2.50 -5.22 8.04
N PHE A 30 -1.66 -5.92 8.80
CA PHE A 30 -1.05 -7.17 8.35
C PHE A 30 -1.85 -8.41 8.78
N ARG A 31 -2.24 -9.25 7.82
CA ARG A 31 -2.83 -10.58 8.08
C ARG A 31 -2.12 -11.65 7.26
N SER A 32 -1.28 -12.45 7.90
CA SER A 32 -0.47 -13.48 7.22
C SER A 32 -1.28 -14.60 6.58
N CYS A 33 -2.44 -14.94 7.13
CA CYS A 33 -3.30 -16.03 6.67
C CYS A 33 -4.55 -15.48 5.97
N VAL A 34 -5.15 -16.30 5.10
CA VAL A 34 -6.41 -15.95 4.44
C VAL A 34 -7.52 -15.69 5.46
N TYR A 35 -8.36 -14.71 5.17
CA TYR A 35 -9.57 -14.38 5.91
C TYR A 35 -10.67 -13.98 4.93
N THR A 36 -11.93 -14.04 5.37
CA THR A 36 -13.04 -13.48 4.60
C THR A 36 -13.16 -12.00 4.93
N ASP A 37 -13.10 -11.13 3.92
CA ASP A 37 -13.29 -9.70 4.10
C ASP A 37 -14.77 -9.32 4.31
N THR A 38 -15.04 -8.01 4.42
CA THR A 38 -16.38 -7.49 4.70
C THR A 38 -17.36 -7.68 3.55
N THR A 39 -16.88 -7.95 2.33
CA THR A 39 -17.70 -8.18 1.14
C THR A 39 -17.80 -9.65 0.76
N GLY A 40 -17.16 -10.54 1.54
CA GLY A 40 -17.28 -11.99 1.41
C GLY A 40 -16.18 -12.64 0.57
N HIS A 41 -15.13 -11.90 0.19
CA HIS A 41 -14.04 -12.44 -0.61
C HIS A 41 -12.89 -12.99 0.26
N PRO A 42 -12.21 -14.06 -0.19
CA PRO A 42 -11.01 -14.56 0.45
C PRO A 42 -9.86 -13.58 0.22
N THR A 43 -9.30 -13.06 1.29
CA THR A 43 -8.34 -11.95 1.29
C THR A 43 -7.15 -12.28 2.20
N ILE A 44 -5.96 -11.77 1.88
CA ILE A 44 -4.71 -12.02 2.63
C ILE A 44 -3.81 -10.79 2.65
N CYS A 45 -2.80 -10.79 3.52
CA CYS A 45 -1.81 -9.73 3.64
C CYS A 45 -2.48 -8.38 3.94
N TYR A 46 -2.10 -7.34 3.22
CA TYR A 46 -2.63 -5.98 3.32
C TYR A 46 -3.85 -5.80 2.42
N GLY A 47 -4.85 -6.68 2.52
CA GLY A 47 -6.09 -6.55 1.74
C GLY A 47 -6.05 -7.12 0.31
N TYR A 48 -5.10 -8.02 0.00
CA TYR A 48 -5.04 -8.65 -1.33
C TYR A 48 -6.17 -9.67 -1.53
N ASN A 49 -7.12 -9.34 -2.42
CA ASN A 49 -8.24 -10.21 -2.78
C ASN A 49 -7.76 -11.40 -3.64
N LEU A 50 -7.93 -12.63 -3.15
CA LEU A 50 -7.52 -13.86 -3.83
C LEU A 50 -8.47 -14.26 -4.98
N ASP A 51 -9.63 -13.61 -5.14
CA ASP A 51 -10.48 -13.75 -6.33
C ASP A 51 -9.99 -12.94 -7.54
N ASN A 52 -8.96 -12.10 -7.35
CA ASN A 52 -8.34 -11.38 -8.45
C ASN A 52 -7.85 -12.38 -9.51
N TYR A 53 -8.13 -12.09 -10.79
CA TYR A 53 -7.70 -12.92 -11.92
C TYR A 53 -6.19 -13.24 -11.91
N ASN A 54 -5.36 -12.31 -11.42
CA ASN A 54 -3.91 -12.51 -11.32
C ASN A 54 -3.44 -13.20 -10.03
N ALA A 55 -4.33 -13.47 -9.07
CA ALA A 55 -3.98 -13.96 -7.74
C ALA A 55 -3.12 -15.23 -7.76
N LYS A 56 -3.46 -16.20 -8.63
CA LYS A 56 -2.67 -17.42 -8.76
C LYS A 56 -1.24 -17.16 -9.20
N SER A 57 -1.06 -16.25 -10.16
CA SER A 57 0.27 -15.86 -10.64
C SER A 57 1.05 -15.10 -9.56
N ASP A 58 0.41 -14.13 -8.91
CA ASP A 58 1.07 -13.27 -7.93
C ASP A 58 1.49 -14.03 -6.66
N ILE A 59 0.66 -14.95 -6.17
CA ILE A 59 1.01 -15.84 -5.07
C ILE A 59 2.17 -16.77 -5.45
N SER A 60 2.19 -17.26 -6.69
CA SER A 60 3.30 -18.09 -7.18
C SER A 60 4.61 -17.31 -7.28
N LYS A 61 4.59 -16.03 -7.68
CA LYS A 61 5.77 -15.16 -7.77
C LYS A 61 6.43 -14.91 -6.41
N VAL A 62 5.66 -14.92 -5.32
CA VAL A 62 6.21 -14.82 -3.96
C VAL A 62 6.64 -16.18 -3.39
N GLY A 63 6.66 -17.23 -4.22
CA GLY A 63 7.15 -18.55 -3.86
C GLY A 63 6.16 -19.40 -3.06
N ALA A 64 4.86 -19.08 -3.12
CA ALA A 64 3.82 -19.81 -2.40
C ALA A 64 2.88 -20.56 -3.35
N ASN A 65 2.18 -21.57 -2.81
CA ASN A 65 1.15 -22.29 -3.54
C ASN A 65 -0.21 -21.61 -3.35
N TYR A 66 -0.83 -21.16 -4.45
CA TYR A 66 -2.11 -20.44 -4.41
C TYR A 66 -3.24 -21.25 -3.76
N ASP A 67 -3.36 -22.55 -4.07
CA ASP A 67 -4.45 -23.38 -3.57
C ASP A 67 -4.30 -23.64 -2.06
N ASP A 68 -3.06 -23.85 -1.58
CA ASP A 68 -2.78 -23.98 -0.15
C ASP A 68 -3.01 -22.66 0.61
N VAL A 69 -2.67 -21.51 0.02
CA VAL A 69 -2.93 -20.18 0.61
C VAL A 69 -4.43 -19.91 0.68
N ARG A 70 -5.14 -20.10 -0.44
CA ARG A 70 -6.58 -19.80 -0.55
C ARG A 70 -7.44 -20.70 0.33
N SER A 71 -7.05 -21.96 0.50
CA SER A 71 -7.73 -22.88 1.42
C SER A 71 -7.40 -22.64 2.90
N GLY A 72 -6.44 -21.77 3.21
CA GLY A 72 -5.98 -21.50 4.57
C GLY A 72 -5.03 -22.57 5.14
N LYS A 73 -4.61 -23.54 4.31
CA LYS A 73 -3.61 -24.55 4.70
C LYS A 73 -2.21 -23.95 4.88
N SER A 74 -1.92 -22.81 4.24
CA SER A 74 -0.67 -22.08 4.39
C SER A 74 -0.89 -20.59 4.57
N CYS A 75 0.00 -19.94 5.30
CA CYS A 75 0.04 -18.50 5.47
C CYS A 75 1.32 -17.93 4.81
N LEU A 76 1.29 -16.65 4.44
CA LEU A 76 2.44 -15.96 3.88
C LEU A 76 3.26 -15.27 4.98
N SER A 77 4.57 -15.20 4.76
CA SER A 77 5.45 -14.39 5.60
C SER A 77 5.23 -12.90 5.37
N LYS A 78 5.70 -12.05 6.30
CA LYS A 78 5.67 -10.60 6.11
C LYS A 78 6.43 -10.16 4.85
N SER A 79 7.56 -10.80 4.53
CA SER A 79 8.32 -10.47 3.31
C SER A 79 7.57 -10.85 2.03
N GLN A 80 6.88 -12.00 2.00
CA GLN A 80 6.04 -12.38 0.88
C GLN A 80 4.87 -11.40 0.70
N CYS A 81 4.23 -10.99 1.80
CA CYS A 81 3.17 -9.99 1.78
C CYS A 81 3.65 -8.61 1.32
N SER A 82 4.84 -8.17 1.74
CA SER A 82 5.43 -6.91 1.27
C SER A 82 5.76 -6.96 -0.23
N THR A 83 6.26 -8.08 -0.75
CA THR A 83 6.48 -8.26 -2.20
C THR A 83 5.16 -8.26 -2.97
N LEU A 84 4.12 -8.91 -2.44
CA LEU A 84 2.78 -8.91 -3.02
C LEU A 84 2.20 -7.49 -3.07
N LEU A 85 2.36 -6.72 -1.98
CA LEU A 85 1.95 -5.32 -1.91
C LEU A 85 2.70 -4.44 -2.92
N GLN A 86 4.02 -4.61 -3.08
CA GLN A 86 4.79 -3.86 -4.06
C GLN A 86 4.28 -4.06 -5.50
N GLY A 87 3.83 -5.27 -5.84
CA GLY A 87 3.19 -5.55 -7.13
C GLY A 87 1.91 -4.71 -7.32
N ALA A 88 1.03 -4.70 -6.32
CA ALA A 88 -0.22 -3.94 -6.36
C ALA A 88 0.01 -2.41 -6.33
N LEU A 89 1.01 -1.94 -5.58
CA LEU A 89 1.42 -0.54 -5.53
C LEU A 89 1.83 0.00 -6.90
N SER A 90 2.45 -0.82 -7.76
CA SER A 90 2.80 -0.39 -9.12
C SER A 90 1.57 0.03 -9.93
N SER A 91 0.49 -0.76 -9.85
CA SER A 91 -0.80 -0.45 -10.48
C SER A 91 -1.46 0.77 -9.85
N ALA A 92 -1.48 0.86 -8.52
CA ALA A 92 -2.07 2.01 -7.81
C ALA A 92 -1.34 3.33 -8.13
N ARG A 93 0.00 3.32 -8.12
CA ARG A 93 0.85 4.46 -8.52
C ARG A 93 0.60 4.91 -9.95
N SER A 94 0.46 3.96 -10.87
CA SER A 94 0.15 4.27 -12.28
C SER A 94 -1.26 4.84 -12.41
N GLY A 95 -2.23 4.25 -11.72
CA GLY A 95 -3.62 4.71 -11.71
C GLY A 95 -3.77 6.13 -11.17
N ALA A 96 -3.15 6.43 -10.03
CA ALA A 96 -3.17 7.76 -9.43
C ALA A 96 -2.59 8.80 -10.41
N ARG A 97 -1.42 8.51 -11.01
CA ARG A 97 -0.80 9.42 -12.01
C ARG A 97 -1.66 9.62 -13.25
N ASN A 98 -2.36 8.58 -13.71
CA ASN A 98 -3.25 8.68 -14.87
C ASN A 98 -4.47 9.59 -14.57
N VAL A 99 -4.92 9.64 -13.32
CA VAL A 99 -6.10 10.44 -12.93
C VAL A 99 -5.73 11.87 -12.58
N PHE A 100 -4.62 12.07 -11.85
CA PHE A 100 -4.27 13.37 -11.24
C PHE A 100 -3.02 14.03 -11.87
N GLY A 101 -2.34 13.35 -12.79
CA GLY A 101 -1.09 13.82 -13.37
C GLY A 101 0.11 13.66 -12.43
N SER A 102 1.30 13.98 -12.93
CA SER A 102 2.58 13.87 -12.20
C SER A 102 3.01 15.15 -11.49
N GLY A 103 2.29 16.26 -11.67
CA GLY A 103 2.63 17.57 -11.07
C GLY A 103 2.22 17.74 -9.61
N VAL A 104 1.51 16.76 -9.03
CA VAL A 104 1.09 16.77 -7.63
C VAL A 104 2.29 16.53 -6.71
N CYS A 105 2.36 17.24 -5.58
CA CYS A 105 3.46 17.07 -4.64
C CYS A 105 3.47 15.65 -4.04
N THR A 106 4.65 15.14 -3.71
CA THR A 106 4.86 13.73 -3.30
C THR A 106 3.93 13.30 -2.18
N CYS A 107 3.69 14.15 -1.18
CA CYS A 107 2.86 13.80 -0.04
C CYS A 107 1.40 13.59 -0.40
N VAL A 108 0.86 14.46 -1.26
CA VAL A 108 -0.51 14.30 -1.77
C VAL A 108 -0.55 13.09 -2.69
N MET A 109 0.46 12.88 -3.54
CA MET A 109 0.53 11.69 -4.39
C MET A 109 0.51 10.40 -3.58
N ASN A 110 1.23 10.32 -2.45
CA ASN A 110 1.22 9.12 -1.61
C ASN A 110 -0.18 8.80 -1.07
N VAL A 111 -0.95 9.81 -0.66
CA VAL A 111 -2.36 9.65 -0.25
C VAL A 111 -3.24 9.25 -1.45
N LEU A 112 -3.03 9.85 -2.62
CA LEU A 112 -3.78 9.48 -3.83
C LEU A 112 -3.50 8.04 -4.25
N VAL A 113 -2.29 7.53 -4.06
CA VAL A 113 -1.93 6.13 -4.29
C VAL A 113 -2.64 5.21 -3.31
N ASP A 114 -2.68 5.55 -2.01
CA ASP A 114 -3.43 4.81 -1.00
C ASP A 114 -4.94 4.73 -1.33
N MET A 115 -5.55 5.86 -1.69
CA MET A 115 -6.95 5.88 -2.15
C MET A 115 -7.15 5.08 -3.44
N THR A 116 -6.20 5.15 -4.39
CA THR A 116 -6.27 4.39 -5.65
C THR A 116 -6.08 2.89 -5.43
N TYR A 117 -5.29 2.49 -4.44
CA TYR A 117 -5.14 1.09 -4.04
C TYR A 117 -6.48 0.52 -3.60
N ASN A 118 -7.22 1.26 -2.77
CA ASN A 118 -8.52 0.88 -2.24
C ASN A 118 -9.66 0.92 -3.27
N LEU A 119 -9.71 1.96 -4.12
CA LEU A 119 -10.84 2.21 -5.03
C LEU A 119 -10.60 1.78 -6.48
N GLY A 120 -9.34 1.51 -6.84
CA GLY A 120 -8.91 1.37 -8.22
C GLY A 120 -8.95 2.69 -9.01
N GLN A 121 -8.30 2.71 -10.18
CA GLN A 121 -8.21 3.91 -11.05
C GLN A 121 -9.61 4.42 -11.47
N ALA A 122 -10.53 3.52 -11.80
CA ALA A 122 -11.88 3.89 -12.23
C ALA A 122 -12.68 4.51 -11.07
N GLY A 123 -12.62 3.91 -9.87
CA GLY A 123 -13.31 4.39 -8.69
C GLY A 123 -12.84 5.79 -8.30
N ILE A 124 -11.52 5.97 -8.13
CA ILE A 124 -10.96 7.28 -7.77
C ILE A 124 -11.22 8.34 -8.86
N GLY A 125 -11.16 7.95 -10.13
CA GLY A 125 -11.41 8.84 -11.27
C GLY A 125 -12.86 9.26 -11.45
N SER A 126 -13.81 8.59 -10.78
CA SER A 126 -15.25 8.91 -10.82
C SER A 126 -15.69 9.96 -9.80
N LEU A 127 -14.81 10.34 -8.86
CA LEU A 127 -15.13 11.32 -7.83
C LEU A 127 -15.26 12.73 -8.46
N PRO A 128 -16.45 13.36 -8.43
CA PRO A 128 -16.78 14.49 -9.29
C PRO A 128 -16.09 15.81 -8.88
N THR A 129 -15.72 15.96 -7.62
CA THR A 129 -15.10 17.17 -7.06
C THR A 129 -13.68 16.92 -6.55
N PHE A 130 -13.13 15.74 -6.82
CA PHE A 130 -11.84 15.29 -6.29
C PHE A 130 -10.87 15.10 -7.46
N LYS A 131 -10.51 16.20 -8.13
CA LYS A 131 -9.49 16.31 -9.18
C LYS A 131 -8.86 17.70 -9.16
#